data_AF-A0A524LBQ4-F1
#
_entry.id   AF-A0A524LBQ4-F1
#
_cell.length_a   1.000
_cell.length_b   1.000
_cell.length_c   1.000
_cell.angle_alpha   90.00
_cell.angle_beta   90.00
_cell.angle_gamma   90.00
#
_symmetry.space_group_name_H-M   'P 1'
#
loop_
_entity.id
_entity.type
_entity.pdbx_description
1 polymer ?
#
loop_
_entity_poly.entity_id
_entity_poly.type
_entity_poly.pdbx_seq_one_letter_code
_entity_poly.pdbx_strand_id
1 'polypeptide(L)'
;MTETGIDAIIDKISKIKSAGVIERYGFHEFLAFAKEVRTKVSDEVWLEVGWDILEGLGLEELSGCDYDILQDLENIPIESDLIDIQSFLRHTLVETLLEQFESGGTTVLLDIEKMLNTPAAVLIPRIIELRKKEIETTVVPLIGKMLTVYDVFMNEVGTTTYPVESIHLEDLWMTAYGFQVLSLLNLGLRTDLDGLRKIEIIMERMGMKLTVRNVQESFNNPRSNMSDAMQSLLMKRALPKPMKSKNKKSQN
;
A
#
# COMPACT_ATOMS: atom_id res chain seq x y z
N MET A 1 8.55 17.27 -17.97
CA MET A 1 9.21 18.07 -16.93
C MET A 1 10.71 17.80 -17.03
N THR A 2 11.55 18.82 -16.91
CA THR A 2 13.02 18.61 -16.86
C THR A 2 13.37 18.00 -15.50
N GLU A 3 14.33 17.07 -15.46
CA GLU A 3 14.79 16.44 -14.20
C GLU A 3 15.16 17.47 -13.13
N THR A 4 15.72 18.62 -13.54
CA THR A 4 16.04 19.77 -12.68
C THR A 4 14.84 20.38 -11.94
N GLY A 5 13.63 20.25 -12.47
CA GLY A 5 12.43 20.72 -11.80
C GLY A 5 11.96 19.77 -10.69
N ILE A 6 12.20 18.47 -10.86
CA ILE A 6 11.79 17.43 -9.90
C ILE A 6 12.69 17.48 -8.66
N ASP A 7 14.00 17.60 -8.82
CA ASP A 7 14.93 17.72 -7.69
C ASP A 7 14.65 18.96 -6.85
N ALA A 8 14.35 20.10 -7.49
CA ALA A 8 13.95 21.32 -6.78
C ALA A 8 12.62 21.16 -6.03
N ILE A 9 11.68 20.37 -6.57
CA ILE A 9 10.43 20.03 -5.90
C ILE A 9 10.69 19.07 -4.73
N ILE A 10 11.58 18.09 -4.87
CA ILE A 10 11.97 17.16 -3.80
C ILE A 10 12.67 17.89 -2.66
N ASP A 11 13.60 18.81 -2.97
CA ASP A 11 14.24 19.69 -1.99
C ASP A 11 13.24 20.63 -1.31
N LYS A 12 12.17 21.00 -2.02
CA LYS A 12 11.06 21.73 -1.45
C LYS A 12 10.25 20.84 -0.50
N ILE A 13 9.91 19.63 -0.90
CA ILE A 13 9.18 18.64 -0.09
C ILE A 13 9.96 18.28 1.18
N SER A 14 11.28 18.08 1.08
CA SER A 14 12.13 17.77 2.23
C SER A 14 12.12 18.87 3.29
N LYS A 15 11.94 20.14 2.88
CA LYS A 15 11.73 21.25 3.81
C LYS A 15 10.39 21.15 4.53
N ILE A 16 9.32 20.69 3.85
CA ILE A 16 8.00 20.48 4.46
C ILE A 16 8.04 19.45 5.60
N LYS A 17 8.88 18.41 5.47
CA LYS A 17 8.97 17.30 6.43
C LYS A 17 9.26 17.71 7.87
N SER A 18 9.65 18.96 8.14
CA SER A 18 9.89 19.41 9.51
C SER A 18 8.71 20.21 10.05
N ALA A 19 8.09 19.74 11.15
CA ALA A 19 7.23 20.56 12.02
C ALA A 19 7.84 21.94 12.31
N GLY A 20 9.18 22.02 12.31
CA GLY A 20 9.94 23.26 12.40
C GLY A 20 9.64 24.30 11.32
N VAL A 21 9.02 23.97 10.18
CA VAL A 21 8.53 24.98 9.23
C VAL A 21 7.35 25.74 9.82
N ILE A 22 6.35 25.03 10.35
CA ILE A 22 5.17 25.67 10.95
C ILE A 22 5.59 26.50 12.16
N GLU A 23 6.50 26.00 12.99
CA GLU A 23 7.00 26.74 14.16
C GLU A 23 7.80 28.00 13.78
N ARG A 24 8.53 27.99 12.66
CA ARG A 24 9.40 29.12 12.24
C ARG A 24 8.69 30.16 11.39
N TYR A 25 7.81 29.70 10.50
CA TYR A 25 7.23 30.48 9.41
C TYR A 25 5.70 30.63 9.53
N GLY A 26 5.08 29.89 10.45
CA GLY A 26 3.63 29.86 10.64
C GLY A 26 2.91 28.96 9.65
N PHE A 27 1.65 28.64 9.97
CA PHE A 27 0.82 27.76 9.17
C PHE A 27 0.45 28.37 7.81
N HIS A 28 0.33 29.71 7.71
CA HIS A 28 0.05 30.41 6.46
C HIS A 28 1.07 30.08 5.35
N GLU A 29 2.36 30.23 5.66
CA GLU A 29 3.44 30.01 4.71
C GLU A 29 3.54 28.53 4.33
N PHE A 30 3.34 27.64 5.32
CA PHE A 30 3.26 26.20 5.10
C PHE A 30 2.12 25.84 4.13
N LEU A 31 0.91 26.36 4.35
CA LEU A 31 -0.24 26.08 3.50
C LEU A 31 -0.05 26.61 2.08
N ALA A 32 0.47 27.84 1.93
CA ALA A 32 0.80 28.40 0.62
C ALA A 32 1.79 27.52 -0.15
N PHE A 33 2.79 26.98 0.55
CA PHE A 33 3.76 26.05 -0.02
C PHE A 33 3.15 24.71 -0.41
N ALA A 34 2.32 24.12 0.46
CA ALA A 34 1.60 22.88 0.18
C ALA A 34 0.73 23.00 -1.08
N LYS A 35 0.00 24.12 -1.23
CA LYS A 35 -0.77 24.44 -2.45
C LYS A 35 0.13 24.54 -3.67
N GLU A 36 1.27 25.23 -3.56
CA GLU A 36 2.23 25.36 -4.66
C GLU A 36 2.71 23.97 -5.13
N VAL A 37 3.07 23.09 -4.19
CA VAL A 37 3.53 21.72 -4.50
C VAL A 37 2.39 20.91 -5.13
N ARG A 38 1.18 20.92 -4.57
CA ARG A 38 0.02 20.17 -5.08
C ARG A 38 -0.25 20.45 -6.55
N THR A 39 -0.15 21.72 -6.97
CA THR A 39 -0.40 22.13 -8.37
C THR A 39 0.66 21.66 -9.37
N LYS A 40 1.84 21.24 -8.89
CA LYS A 40 3.00 20.90 -9.72
C LYS A 40 3.28 19.40 -9.81
N VAL A 41 2.68 18.59 -8.94
CA VAL A 41 2.94 17.15 -8.85
C VAL A 41 1.72 16.34 -9.27
N SER A 42 1.94 15.08 -9.66
CA SER A 42 0.84 14.15 -9.91
C SER A 42 0.18 13.71 -8.59
N ASP A 43 -1.03 13.19 -8.67
CA ASP A 43 -1.78 12.73 -7.48
C ASP A 43 -1.03 11.64 -6.70
N GLU A 44 -0.32 10.76 -7.40
CA GLU A 44 0.51 9.73 -6.77
C GLU A 44 1.66 10.33 -5.94
N VAL A 45 2.36 11.31 -6.51
CA VAL A 45 3.46 12.00 -5.80
C VAL A 45 2.88 12.83 -4.66
N TRP A 46 1.72 13.47 -4.88
CA TRP A 46 1.03 14.21 -3.82
C TRP A 46 0.64 13.32 -2.65
N LEU A 47 0.18 12.09 -2.91
CA LEU A 47 -0.20 11.14 -1.86
C LEU A 47 1.02 10.80 -0.97
N GLU A 48 2.19 10.55 -1.57
CA GLU A 48 3.44 10.36 -0.82
C GLU A 48 3.85 11.61 -0.04
N VAL A 49 3.75 12.79 -0.66
CA VAL A 49 4.03 14.08 0.00
C VAL A 49 3.08 14.30 1.18
N GLY A 50 1.82 13.92 1.04
CA GLY A 50 0.82 13.99 2.10
C GLY A 50 1.19 13.13 3.29
N TRP A 51 1.63 11.89 3.05
CA TRP A 51 2.13 11.02 4.12
C TRP A 51 3.40 11.56 4.77
N ASP A 52 4.31 12.14 3.99
CA ASP A 52 5.51 12.82 4.51
C ASP A 52 5.15 14.03 5.39
N ILE A 53 4.10 14.78 5.02
CA ILE A 53 3.55 15.86 5.84
C ILE A 53 3.01 15.31 7.16
N LEU A 54 2.20 14.25 7.11
CA LEU A 54 1.65 13.64 8.32
C LEU A 54 2.75 13.14 9.25
N GLU A 55 3.78 12.48 8.72
CA GLU A 55 4.96 12.07 9.50
C GLU A 55 5.69 13.30 10.09
N GLY A 56 5.87 14.36 9.30
CA GLY A 56 6.47 15.61 9.78
C GLY A 56 5.68 16.31 10.88
N LEU A 57 4.37 16.07 10.93
CA LEU A 57 3.45 16.54 11.96
C LEU A 57 3.32 15.57 13.15
N GLY A 58 4.03 14.43 13.17
CA GLY A 58 3.88 13.43 14.23
C GLY A 58 2.53 12.69 14.21
N LEU A 59 1.99 12.51 13.00
CA LEU A 59 0.76 11.77 12.69
C LEU A 59 1.07 10.58 11.77
N GLU A 60 2.28 10.00 11.88
CA GLU A 60 2.72 8.91 11.01
C GLU A 60 1.84 7.65 11.11
N GLU A 61 1.05 7.49 12.17
CA GLU A 61 0.09 6.39 12.31
C GLU A 61 -1.05 6.48 11.30
N LEU A 62 -1.34 7.67 10.77
CA LEU A 62 -2.35 7.92 9.75
C LEU A 62 -1.76 7.91 8.33
N SER A 63 -0.45 7.68 8.19
CA SER A 63 0.17 7.48 6.87
C SER A 63 -0.42 6.26 6.18
N GLY A 64 -0.55 6.32 4.86
CA GLY A 64 -1.19 5.26 4.07
C GLY A 64 -2.71 5.44 3.88
N CYS A 65 -3.30 6.54 4.38
CA CYS A 65 -4.65 6.95 3.99
C CYS A 65 -4.71 7.31 2.49
N ASP A 66 -5.80 6.95 1.81
CA ASP A 66 -6.01 7.24 0.40
C ASP A 66 -6.80 8.55 0.23
N TYR A 67 -6.17 9.67 0.61
CA TYR A 67 -6.85 10.94 0.79
C TYR A 67 -5.96 12.14 0.42
N ASP A 68 -6.56 13.16 -0.21
CA ASP A 68 -5.90 14.42 -0.50
C ASP A 68 -5.95 15.33 0.73
N ILE A 69 -4.90 15.25 1.56
CA ILE A 69 -4.81 16.01 2.82
C ILE A 69 -4.89 17.53 2.66
N LEU A 70 -4.71 18.07 1.44
CA LEU A 70 -4.81 19.52 1.23
C LEU A 70 -6.21 20.03 1.54
N GLN A 71 -7.24 19.22 1.26
CA GLN A 71 -8.64 19.57 1.49
C GLN A 71 -8.87 19.92 2.97
N ASP A 72 -8.31 19.13 3.88
CA ASP A 72 -8.40 19.37 5.32
C ASP A 72 -7.50 20.51 5.78
N LEU A 73 -6.28 20.60 5.24
CA LEU A 73 -5.36 21.69 5.57
C LEU A 73 -5.95 23.07 5.22
N GLU A 74 -6.75 23.18 4.16
CA GLU A 74 -7.44 24.42 3.77
C GLU A 74 -8.57 24.83 4.71
N ASN A 75 -9.11 23.90 5.50
CA ASN A 75 -10.19 24.15 6.46
C ASN A 75 -9.68 24.61 7.83
N ILE A 76 -8.38 24.53 8.08
CA ILE A 76 -7.77 24.93 9.35
C ILE A 76 -7.55 26.46 9.36
N PRO A 77 -7.92 27.18 10.45
CA PRO A 77 -7.63 28.61 10.57
C PRO A 77 -6.14 28.91 10.42
N ILE A 78 -5.80 30.01 9.74
CA ILE A 78 -4.42 30.35 9.36
C ILE A 78 -3.52 30.61 10.59
N GLU A 79 -4.14 31.01 11.69
CA GLU A 79 -3.54 31.40 12.96
C GLU A 79 -3.43 30.23 13.95
N SER A 80 -3.82 29.02 13.54
CA SER A 80 -3.75 27.82 14.37
C SER A 80 -2.31 27.46 14.68
N ASP A 81 -2.06 27.03 15.91
CA ASP A 81 -0.77 26.49 16.28
C ASP A 81 -0.61 25.02 15.85
N LEU A 82 0.59 24.46 16.05
CA LEU A 82 0.89 23.07 15.66
C LEU A 82 -0.02 22.05 16.36
N ILE A 83 -0.38 22.30 17.62
CA ILE A 83 -1.19 21.36 18.42
C ILE A 83 -2.63 21.36 17.90
N ASP A 84 -3.17 22.53 17.58
CA ASP A 84 -4.50 22.69 16.97
C ASP A 84 -4.56 22.00 15.61
N ILE A 85 -3.54 22.19 14.76
CA ILE A 85 -3.43 21.53 13.45
C ILE A 85 -3.40 20.01 13.61
N GLN A 86 -2.55 19.49 14.50
CA GLN A 86 -2.44 18.05 14.77
C GLN A 86 -3.76 17.48 15.28
N SER A 87 -4.42 18.17 16.21
CA SER A 87 -5.68 17.73 16.79
C SER A 87 -6.79 17.70 15.74
N PHE A 88 -6.88 18.73 14.89
CA PHE A 88 -7.84 18.79 13.80
C PHE A 88 -7.62 17.67 12.79
N LEU A 89 -6.41 17.55 12.24
CA LEU A 89 -6.10 16.52 11.24
C LEU A 89 -6.32 15.11 11.78
N ARG A 90 -5.92 14.86 13.04
CA ARG A 90 -6.12 13.53 13.64
C ARG A 90 -7.61 13.19 13.73
N HIS A 91 -8.46 14.12 14.13
CA HIS A 91 -9.90 13.89 14.21
C HIS A 91 -10.49 13.63 12.81
N THR A 92 -10.24 14.55 11.87
CA THR A 92 -10.82 14.47 10.52
C THR A 92 -10.37 13.23 9.77
N LEU A 93 -9.08 12.89 9.79
CA LEU A 93 -8.57 11.70 9.10
C LEU A 93 -9.05 10.40 9.71
N VAL A 94 -9.31 10.33 11.02
CA VAL A 94 -9.93 9.15 11.64
C VAL A 94 -11.35 8.96 11.12
N GLU A 95 -12.13 10.04 10.99
CA GLU A 95 -13.47 10.01 10.40
C GLU A 95 -13.41 9.62 8.90
N THR A 96 -12.52 10.25 8.13
CA THR A 96 -12.31 9.93 6.71
C THR A 96 -11.92 8.47 6.51
N LEU A 97 -11.07 7.90 7.38
CA LEU A 97 -10.71 6.48 7.29
C LEU A 97 -11.90 5.56 7.58
N LEU A 98 -12.79 5.93 8.52
CA LEU A 98 -14.02 5.17 8.74
C LEU A 98 -14.92 5.19 7.51
N GLU A 99 -15.10 6.35 6.88
CA GLU A 99 -15.87 6.47 5.62
C GLU A 99 -15.21 5.67 4.47
N GLN A 100 -13.88 5.72 4.38
CA GLN A 100 -13.11 4.90 3.44
C GLN A 100 -13.37 3.40 3.69
N PHE A 101 -13.39 2.94 4.94
CA PHE A 101 -13.67 1.54 5.28
C PHE A 101 -15.10 1.12 4.94
N GLU A 102 -16.08 2.00 5.15
CA GLU A 102 -17.48 1.75 4.81
C GLU A 102 -17.69 1.66 3.29
N SER A 103 -16.94 2.44 2.52
CA SER A 103 -16.96 2.44 1.05
C SER A 103 -16.08 1.35 0.42
N GLY A 104 -15.47 0.47 1.22
CA GLY A 104 -14.64 -0.65 0.74
C GLY A 104 -13.25 -0.22 0.27
N GLY A 105 -12.73 0.89 0.79
CA GLY A 105 -11.39 1.37 0.53
C GLY A 105 -10.30 0.48 1.15
N THR A 106 -9.06 0.73 0.72
CA THR A 106 -7.92 -0.13 1.03
C THR A 106 -7.44 0.03 2.48
N THR A 107 -6.88 -1.05 3.04
CA THR A 107 -6.18 -1.04 4.32
C THR A 107 -4.69 -1.34 4.20
N VAL A 108 -4.16 -1.44 2.98
CA VAL A 108 -2.84 -2.06 2.68
C VAL A 108 -1.68 -1.38 3.40
N LEU A 109 -1.66 -0.05 3.41
CA LEU A 109 -0.52 0.74 3.91
C LEU A 109 -0.67 1.24 5.34
N LEU A 110 -1.78 0.95 6.00
CA LEU A 110 -2.02 1.39 7.39
C LEU A 110 -1.16 0.59 8.37
N ASP A 111 -0.45 1.27 9.25
CA ASP A 111 0.41 0.65 10.25
C ASP A 111 -0.30 0.55 11.61
N ILE A 112 -0.86 -0.63 11.88
CA ILE A 112 -1.58 -0.91 13.14
C ILE A 112 -0.66 -0.73 14.35
N GLU A 113 0.64 -1.04 14.24
CA GLU A 113 1.56 -0.97 15.38
C GLU A 113 1.76 0.47 15.82
N LYS A 114 1.87 1.40 14.86
CA LYS A 114 1.95 2.83 15.13
C LYS A 114 0.66 3.40 15.74
N MET A 115 -0.50 2.85 15.39
CA MET A 115 -1.79 3.29 15.92
C MET A 115 -2.04 2.89 17.38
N LEU A 116 -1.37 1.87 17.91
CA LEU A 116 -1.70 1.27 19.23
C LEU A 116 -1.71 2.26 20.40
N ASN A 117 -0.87 3.29 20.35
CA ASN A 117 -0.71 4.26 21.43
C ASN A 117 -1.27 5.64 21.10
N THR A 118 -2.09 5.74 20.05
CA THR A 118 -2.69 7.00 19.61
C THR A 118 -4.21 6.91 19.64
N PRO A 119 -4.92 8.04 19.52
CA PRO A 119 -6.38 8.02 19.37
C PRO A 119 -6.88 7.19 18.17
N ALA A 120 -6.04 6.95 17.15
CA ALA A 120 -6.38 6.13 16.00
C ALA A 120 -6.51 4.62 16.32
N ALA A 121 -6.12 4.18 17.53
CA ALA A 121 -6.29 2.81 18.00
C ALA A 121 -7.75 2.30 17.88
N VAL A 122 -8.73 3.21 17.89
CA VAL A 122 -10.16 2.90 17.68
C VAL A 122 -10.42 2.22 16.32
N LEU A 123 -9.58 2.46 15.31
CA LEU A 123 -9.71 1.89 13.97
C LEU A 123 -9.22 0.44 13.89
N ILE A 124 -8.35 0.02 14.81
CA ILE A 124 -7.63 -1.28 14.73
C ILE A 124 -8.57 -2.48 14.61
N PRO A 125 -9.63 -2.63 15.44
CA PRO A 125 -10.52 -3.77 15.33
C PRO A 125 -11.16 -3.88 13.93
N ARG A 126 -11.54 -2.73 13.35
CA ARG A 126 -12.15 -2.67 12.03
C ARG A 126 -11.15 -2.99 10.92
N ILE A 127 -9.92 -2.47 11.00
CA ILE A 127 -8.85 -2.78 10.05
C ILE A 127 -8.57 -4.29 10.04
N ILE A 128 -8.45 -4.93 11.21
CA ILE A 128 -8.18 -6.38 11.29
C ILE A 128 -9.31 -7.19 10.63
N GLU A 129 -10.57 -6.82 10.89
CA GLU A 129 -11.72 -7.48 10.28
C GLU A 129 -11.69 -7.36 8.74
N LEU A 130 -11.45 -6.15 8.22
CA LEU A 130 -11.38 -5.89 6.78
C LEU A 130 -10.24 -6.68 6.12
N ARG A 131 -9.05 -6.68 6.72
CA ARG A 131 -7.89 -7.43 6.18
C ARG A 131 -8.13 -8.93 6.11
N LYS A 132 -8.83 -9.50 7.11
CA LYS A 132 -9.23 -10.92 7.07
C LYS A 132 -10.21 -11.17 5.92
N LYS A 133 -11.22 -10.31 5.78
CA LYS A 133 -12.20 -10.40 4.70
C LYS A 133 -11.58 -10.25 3.31
N GLU A 134 -10.61 -9.34 3.15
CA GLU A 134 -9.83 -9.17 1.92
C GLU A 134 -9.18 -10.51 1.51
N ILE A 135 -8.49 -11.18 2.43
CA ILE A 135 -7.84 -12.48 2.14
C ILE A 135 -8.83 -13.60 1.87
N GLU A 136 -9.92 -13.68 2.65
CA GLU A 136 -10.95 -14.72 2.47
C GLU A 136 -11.66 -14.62 1.11
N THR A 137 -11.82 -13.39 0.59
CA THR A 137 -12.48 -13.13 -0.68
C THR A 137 -11.53 -13.15 -1.87
N THR A 138 -10.22 -12.98 -1.64
CA THR A 138 -9.21 -12.99 -2.69
C THR A 138 -8.96 -14.42 -3.18
N VAL A 139 -9.10 -14.62 -4.49
CA VAL A 139 -8.79 -15.87 -5.17
C VAL A 139 -7.52 -15.70 -5.98
N VAL A 140 -6.49 -16.51 -5.72
CA VAL A 140 -5.29 -16.55 -6.58
C VAL A 140 -5.56 -17.47 -7.78
N PRO A 141 -5.57 -16.95 -9.02
CA PRO A 141 -5.81 -17.76 -10.20
C PRO A 141 -4.57 -18.60 -10.54
N LEU A 142 -4.75 -19.92 -10.63
CA LEU A 142 -3.76 -20.84 -11.18
C LEU A 142 -4.08 -21.12 -12.64
N ILE A 143 -3.36 -20.45 -13.55
CA ILE A 143 -3.52 -20.63 -15.01
C ILE A 143 -2.62 -21.80 -15.43
N GLY A 144 -3.24 -22.94 -15.74
CA GLY A 144 -2.50 -24.14 -16.08
C GLY A 144 -3.34 -25.23 -16.74
N LYS A 145 -2.65 -26.24 -17.29
CA LYS A 145 -3.30 -27.45 -17.76
C LYS A 145 -3.44 -28.40 -16.58
N MET A 146 -4.67 -28.84 -16.31
CA MET A 146 -4.88 -29.99 -15.44
C MET A 146 -4.44 -31.23 -16.19
N LEU A 147 -3.51 -31.96 -15.60
CA LEU A 147 -3.04 -33.25 -16.04
C LEU A 147 -3.68 -34.31 -15.15
N THR A 148 -4.44 -35.21 -15.75
CA THR A 148 -4.89 -36.42 -15.06
C THR A 148 -3.72 -37.40 -14.99
N VAL A 149 -3.38 -37.82 -13.78
CA VAL A 149 -2.34 -38.80 -13.52
C VAL A 149 -2.99 -40.17 -13.51
N TYR A 150 -2.45 -41.08 -14.31
CA TYR A 150 -2.88 -42.47 -14.38
C TYR A 150 -1.83 -43.39 -13.78
N ASP A 151 -2.25 -44.48 -13.15
CA ASP A 151 -1.35 -45.52 -12.67
C ASP A 151 -0.84 -46.36 -13.84
N VAL A 152 0.05 -47.33 -13.56
CA VAL A 152 0.57 -48.25 -14.57
C VAL A 152 -0.51 -49.13 -15.24
N PHE A 153 -1.73 -49.14 -14.69
CA PHE A 153 -2.90 -49.87 -15.20
C PHE A 153 -3.93 -48.97 -15.87
N MET A 154 -3.61 -47.69 -16.11
CA MET A 154 -4.53 -46.69 -16.70
C MET A 154 -5.75 -46.36 -15.82
N ASN A 155 -5.68 -46.59 -14.51
CA ASN A 155 -6.68 -46.06 -13.58
C ASN A 155 -6.30 -44.62 -13.22
N GLU A 156 -7.29 -43.71 -13.17
CA GLU A 156 -7.08 -42.34 -12.68
C GLU A 156 -6.71 -42.36 -11.19
N VAL A 157 -5.48 -41.93 -10.86
CA VAL A 157 -4.96 -41.86 -9.47
C VAL A 157 -5.08 -40.47 -8.88
N GLY A 158 -5.25 -39.46 -9.72
CA GLY A 158 -5.44 -38.08 -9.28
C GLY A 158 -5.23 -37.08 -10.41
N THR A 159 -5.25 -35.79 -10.04
CA THR A 159 -4.98 -34.69 -10.96
C THR A 159 -3.84 -33.84 -10.42
N THR A 160 -2.99 -33.33 -11.32
CA THR A 160 -1.95 -32.36 -11.01
C THR A 160 -2.06 -31.20 -11.98
N THR A 161 -1.79 -29.98 -11.55
CA THR A 161 -1.75 -28.82 -12.45
C THR A 161 -0.32 -28.59 -12.91
N TYR A 162 -0.09 -28.56 -14.23
CA TYR A 162 1.15 -28.02 -14.80
C TYR A 162 0.88 -26.56 -15.20
N PRO A 163 1.43 -25.58 -14.46
CA PRO A 163 1.22 -24.18 -14.79
C PRO A 163 1.80 -23.91 -16.17
N VAL A 164 1.00 -23.33 -17.06
CA VAL A 164 1.47 -22.92 -18.38
C VAL A 164 2.19 -21.58 -18.28
N GLU A 165 1.76 -20.75 -17.33
CA GLU A 165 2.27 -19.41 -17.10
C GLU A 165 2.61 -19.20 -15.62
N SER A 166 3.34 -18.11 -15.35
CA SER A 166 3.58 -17.63 -13.99
C SER A 166 2.26 -17.35 -13.27
N ILE A 167 2.19 -17.69 -12.00
CA ILE A 167 1.04 -17.42 -11.13
C ILE A 167 0.97 -15.92 -10.87
N HIS A 168 -0.17 -15.31 -11.17
CA HIS A 168 -0.40 -13.89 -10.99
C HIS A 168 -0.78 -13.58 -9.54
N LEU A 169 -0.07 -12.65 -8.93
CA LEU A 169 -0.23 -12.27 -7.51
C LEU A 169 -0.72 -10.83 -7.35
N GLU A 170 -1.18 -10.19 -8.43
CA GLU A 170 -1.61 -8.79 -8.42
C GLU A 170 -2.74 -8.54 -7.42
N ASP A 171 -3.82 -9.33 -7.47
CA ASP A 171 -4.93 -9.17 -6.54
C ASP A 171 -4.52 -9.45 -5.08
N LEU A 172 -3.63 -10.41 -4.87
CA LEU A 172 -3.08 -10.68 -3.54
C LEU A 172 -2.23 -9.50 -3.05
N TRP A 173 -1.43 -8.90 -3.92
CA TRP A 173 -0.62 -7.71 -3.62
C TRP A 173 -1.46 -6.51 -3.19
N MET A 174 -2.70 -6.42 -3.67
CA MET A 174 -3.65 -5.36 -3.29
C MET A 174 -4.34 -5.58 -1.95
N THR A 175 -4.08 -6.69 -1.26
CA THR A 175 -4.55 -6.94 0.11
C THR A 175 -3.46 -6.61 1.12
N ALA A 176 -3.82 -6.19 2.34
CA ALA A 176 -2.79 -5.78 3.31
C ALA A 176 -1.86 -6.94 3.71
N TYR A 177 -2.44 -8.11 4.00
CA TYR A 177 -1.64 -9.28 4.36
C TYR A 177 -0.88 -9.85 3.16
N GLY A 178 -1.48 -9.83 1.96
CA GLY A 178 -0.79 -10.26 0.75
C GLY A 178 0.41 -9.37 0.44
N PHE A 179 0.26 -8.05 0.49
CA PHE A 179 1.36 -7.10 0.37
C PHE A 179 2.49 -7.39 1.36
N GLN A 180 2.17 -7.61 2.64
CA GLN A 180 3.14 -7.90 3.69
C GLN A 180 3.89 -9.22 3.43
N VAL A 181 3.17 -10.30 3.12
CA VAL A 181 3.76 -11.62 2.88
C VAL A 181 4.62 -11.63 1.62
N LEU A 182 4.16 -11.02 0.53
CA LEU A 182 4.89 -10.94 -0.72
C LEU A 182 6.16 -10.10 -0.57
N SER A 183 6.06 -8.96 0.13
CA SER A 183 7.22 -8.11 0.45
C SER A 183 8.25 -8.86 1.31
N LEU A 184 7.80 -9.62 2.32
CA LEU A 184 8.68 -10.41 3.20
C LEU A 184 9.42 -11.52 2.44
N LEU A 185 8.75 -12.16 1.48
CA LEU A 185 9.34 -13.20 0.63
C LEU A 185 10.16 -12.62 -0.54
N ASN A 186 10.20 -11.29 -0.70
CA ASN A 186 10.79 -10.59 -1.84
C ASN A 186 10.26 -11.14 -3.19
N LEU A 187 8.94 -11.40 -3.22
CA LEU A 187 8.23 -11.80 -4.43
C LEU A 187 7.60 -10.57 -5.08
N GLY A 188 7.60 -10.54 -6.41
CA GLY A 188 6.88 -9.52 -7.17
C GLY A 188 5.43 -9.94 -7.46
N LEU A 189 4.86 -9.40 -8.52
CA LEU A 189 3.48 -9.69 -8.96
C LEU A 189 3.29 -11.06 -9.63
N ARG A 190 4.36 -11.84 -9.77
CA ARG A 190 4.37 -13.14 -10.45
C ARG A 190 5.26 -14.11 -9.70
N THR A 191 4.84 -15.37 -9.63
CA THR A 191 5.63 -16.44 -9.00
C THR A 191 5.40 -17.81 -9.64
N ASP A 192 6.15 -18.82 -9.21
CA ASP A 192 5.95 -20.22 -9.58
C ASP A 192 5.20 -21.00 -8.48
N LEU A 193 4.99 -22.30 -8.68
CA LEU A 193 4.30 -23.14 -7.68
C LEU A 193 5.02 -23.20 -6.34
N ASP A 194 6.35 -23.15 -6.34
CA ASP A 194 7.13 -23.20 -5.10
C ASP A 194 7.01 -21.89 -4.31
N GLY A 195 6.96 -20.75 -5.00
CA GLY A 195 6.63 -19.47 -4.40
C GLY A 195 5.21 -19.43 -3.85
N LEU A 196 4.22 -19.94 -4.59
CA LEU A 196 2.84 -20.04 -4.10
C LEU A 196 2.75 -20.91 -2.83
N ARG A 197 3.40 -22.07 -2.81
CA ARG A 197 3.45 -22.93 -1.61
C ARG A 197 4.06 -22.21 -0.40
N LYS A 198 5.11 -21.40 -0.60
CA LYS A 198 5.69 -20.59 0.48
C LYS A 198 4.69 -19.56 1.02
N ILE A 199 3.92 -18.92 0.12
CA ILE A 199 2.86 -17.98 0.50
C ILE A 199 1.79 -18.70 1.31
N GLU A 200 1.29 -19.85 0.85
CA GLU A 200 0.27 -20.66 1.55
C GLU A 200 0.73 -21.04 2.96
N ILE A 201 1.96 -21.51 3.13
CA ILE A 201 2.52 -21.87 4.45
C ILE A 201 2.56 -20.67 5.40
N ILE A 202 2.95 -19.49 4.93
CA ILE A 202 2.99 -18.28 5.77
C ILE A 202 1.57 -17.84 6.14
N MET A 203 0.65 -17.84 5.18
CA MET A 203 -0.75 -17.49 5.43
C MET A 203 -1.40 -18.44 6.44
N GLU A 204 -1.17 -19.75 6.31
CA GLU A 204 -1.68 -20.75 7.25
C GLU A 204 -1.13 -20.54 8.66
N ARG A 205 0.17 -20.20 8.79
CA ARG A 205 0.78 -19.85 10.09
C ARG A 205 0.20 -18.59 10.71
N MET A 206 -0.30 -17.66 9.89
CA MET A 206 -1.04 -16.48 10.34
C MET A 206 -2.51 -16.78 10.64
N GLY A 207 -2.95 -18.05 10.50
CA GLY A 207 -4.32 -18.46 10.71
C GLY A 207 -5.28 -18.07 9.58
N MET A 208 -4.76 -17.82 8.37
CA MET A 208 -5.53 -17.42 7.21
C MET A 208 -5.47 -18.50 6.13
N LYS A 209 -6.58 -18.72 5.42
CA LYS A 209 -6.65 -19.69 4.33
C LYS A 209 -6.70 -18.97 2.99
N LEU A 210 -5.63 -19.09 2.21
CA LEU A 210 -5.59 -18.59 0.84
C LEU A 210 -6.42 -19.49 -0.08
N THR A 211 -7.31 -18.90 -0.88
CA THR A 211 -8.09 -19.66 -1.86
C THR A 211 -7.38 -19.62 -3.21
N VAL A 212 -6.92 -20.78 -3.68
CA VAL A 212 -6.35 -20.95 -5.03
C VAL A 212 -7.38 -21.65 -5.91
N ARG A 213 -7.63 -21.12 -7.11
CA ARG A 213 -8.54 -21.76 -8.09
C ARG A 213 -7.85 -21.97 -9.42
N ASN A 214 -7.99 -23.17 -9.97
CA ASN A 214 -7.66 -23.44 -11.36
C ASN A 214 -8.67 -22.72 -12.24
N VAL A 215 -8.20 -21.79 -13.07
CA VAL A 215 -9.05 -21.03 -14.00
C VAL A 215 -8.49 -21.16 -15.41
N GLN A 216 -9.38 -21.36 -16.39
CA GLN A 216 -9.01 -21.41 -17.81
C GLN A 216 -8.90 -19.99 -18.41
N GLU A 217 -9.58 -19.02 -17.80
CA GLU A 217 -9.64 -17.63 -18.24
C GLU A 217 -9.30 -16.68 -17.08
N SER A 218 -9.04 -15.41 -17.40
CA SER A 218 -8.77 -14.37 -16.40
C SER A 218 -9.92 -14.23 -15.40
N PHE A 219 -9.65 -14.50 -14.13
CA PHE A 219 -10.59 -14.26 -13.03
C PHE A 219 -10.47 -12.80 -12.57
N ASN A 220 -11.60 -12.12 -12.36
CA ASN A 220 -11.61 -10.75 -11.86
C ASN A 220 -12.01 -10.77 -10.38
N ASN A 221 -11.04 -10.54 -9.48
CA ASN A 221 -11.33 -10.40 -8.06
C ASN A 221 -12.06 -9.07 -7.78
N PRO A 222 -12.90 -9.01 -6.73
CA PRO A 222 -13.43 -7.74 -6.26
C PRO A 222 -12.26 -6.82 -5.89
N ARG A 223 -12.16 -5.68 -6.59
CA ARG A 223 -11.14 -4.67 -6.30
C ARG A 223 -11.60 -3.82 -5.12
N SER A 224 -10.68 -3.48 -4.22
CA SER A 224 -10.94 -2.44 -3.23
C SER A 224 -11.20 -1.12 -3.93
N ASN A 225 -12.05 -0.29 -3.34
CA ASN A 225 -12.34 1.05 -3.80
C ASN A 225 -11.19 2.00 -3.42
N MET A 226 -10.05 1.86 -4.09
CA MET A 226 -8.89 2.72 -3.93
C MET A 226 -8.77 3.68 -5.13
N SER A 227 -8.17 4.84 -4.92
CA SER A 227 -7.85 5.80 -5.96
C SER A 227 -6.80 5.22 -6.92
N ASP A 228 -6.81 5.72 -8.16
CA ASP A 228 -5.81 5.37 -9.16
C ASP A 228 -4.37 5.70 -8.69
N ALA A 229 -4.23 6.77 -7.89
CA ALA A 229 -2.97 7.18 -7.29
C ALA A 229 -2.43 6.12 -6.31
N MET A 230 -3.28 5.67 -5.38
CA MET A 230 -2.94 4.61 -4.43
C MET A 230 -2.63 3.29 -5.15
N GLN A 231 -3.43 2.92 -6.16
CA GLN A 231 -3.20 1.71 -6.94
C GLN A 231 -1.85 1.76 -7.68
N SER A 232 -1.56 2.88 -8.36
CA SER A 232 -0.28 3.10 -9.05
C SER A 232 0.90 2.97 -8.09
N LEU A 233 0.79 3.57 -6.91
CA LEU A 233 1.83 3.54 -5.88
C LEU A 233 2.10 2.12 -5.39
N LEU A 234 1.05 1.35 -5.08
CA LEU A 234 1.17 -0.05 -4.68
C LEU A 234 1.83 -0.89 -5.79
N MET A 235 1.46 -0.67 -7.05
CA MET A 235 2.06 -1.38 -8.19
C MET A 235 3.54 -1.04 -8.39
N LYS A 236 3.94 0.23 -8.21
CA LYS A 236 5.35 0.61 -8.29
C LYS A 236 6.19 -0.05 -7.20
N ARG A 237 5.62 -0.25 -6.00
CA ARG A 237 6.30 -0.95 -4.90
C ARG A 237 6.52 -2.44 -5.19
N ALA A 238 5.73 -3.04 -6.07
CA ALA A 238 5.87 -4.43 -6.48
C ALA A 238 7.02 -4.67 -7.47
N LEU A 239 7.47 -3.61 -8.15
CA LEU A 239 8.59 -3.72 -9.09
C LEU A 239 9.89 -3.92 -8.31
N PRO A 240 10.74 -4.88 -8.72
CA PRO A 240 12.02 -5.09 -8.07
C PRO A 240 12.81 -3.79 -8.11
N LYS A 241 13.19 -3.28 -6.93
CA LYS A 241 14.06 -2.10 -6.84
C LYS A 241 15.31 -2.39 -7.68
N PRO A 242 15.71 -1.49 -8.60
CA PRO A 242 16.91 -1.70 -9.38
C PRO A 242 18.04 -1.98 -8.42
N MET A 243 18.60 -3.21 -8.48
CA MET A 243 19.76 -3.55 -7.68
C MET A 243 20.81 -2.51 -8.03
N LYS A 244 21.08 -1.58 -7.11
CA LYS A 244 22.15 -0.60 -7.27
C LYS A 244 23.38 -1.43 -7.58
N SER A 245 23.82 -1.41 -8.84
CA SER A 245 24.94 -2.20 -9.28
C SER A 245 26.06 -1.79 -8.34
N LYS A 246 26.50 -2.72 -7.50
CA LYS A 246 27.65 -2.48 -6.65
C LYS A 246 28.78 -2.31 -7.64
N ASN A 247 29.05 -1.06 -8.03
CA ASN A 247 30.21 -0.71 -8.82
C ASN A 247 31.39 -1.26 -8.03
N LYS A 248 31.90 -2.40 -8.50
CA LYS A 248 33.17 -2.95 -8.08
C LYS A 248 34.15 -1.81 -8.34
N LYS A 249 34.49 -1.07 -7.29
CA LYS A 249 35.76 -0.36 -7.23
C LYS A 249 36.82 -1.46 -7.28
N SER A 250 37.15 -1.89 -8.50
CA SER A 250 38.41 -2.53 -8.80
C SER A 250 39.48 -1.50 -8.45
N GLN A 251 40.02 -1.66 -7.25
CA GLN A 251 41.28 -1.05 -6.85
C GLN A 251 42.34 -1.54 -7.86
N ASN A 252 42.87 -0.59 -8.63
CA ASN A 252 44.21 -0.71 -9.20
C ASN A 252 45.19 -0.11 -8.19
#